data_AF-K6VJ70-F1
#
_entry.id   AF-K6VJ70-F1
#
_cell.length_a   1.000
_cell.length_b   1.000
_cell.length_c   1.000
_cell.angle_alpha   90.00
_cell.angle_beta   90.00
_cell.angle_gamma   90.00
#
_symmetry.space_group_name_H-M   'P 1'
#
loop_
_entity.id
_entity.type
_entity.pdbx_description
1 polymer ?
#
loop_
_entity_poly.entity_id
_entity_poly.type
_entity_poly.pdbx_seq_one_letter_code
_entity_poly.pdbx_strand_id
1 'polypeptide(L)'
;MSEVTLETDLKKLAENNNFLNDVVIYKFYNELNTNYVNSEKYDACIIAIQNNINNISISSRKYCCIIDSILKNKDNILKSIEEDKMKDNFCLYLNYWVFDKFKDQKIRYEIIKYVYSAEDTMNESNLNSNSKCLNKTFNVDEKYFKNKKKLFEFLEAFDIINKKLKETGNSKKNEYCNYLQSIFSLYYVMKQESTCNNSSIYKEEIDKFGITINDEVFSLIKEKCPGSNIEFLYTTNRDKEISNRQEPGVSRLENNDTHFTKEMVNIPKIL
;
A
#
# COMPACT_ATOMS: atom_id res chain seq x y z
N MET A 1 -4.76 -23.52 4.31
CA MET A 1 -4.49 -22.28 3.55
C MET A 1 -4.20 -21.19 4.57
N SER A 2 -3.15 -20.39 4.39
CA SER A 2 -2.79 -19.37 5.39
C SER A 2 -3.84 -18.25 5.47
N GLU A 3 -4.06 -17.74 6.67
CA GLU A 3 -4.88 -16.55 6.90
C GLU A 3 -4.14 -15.30 6.40
N VAL A 4 -4.89 -14.34 5.87
CA VAL A 4 -4.36 -13.01 5.52
C VAL A 4 -4.45 -12.16 6.77
N THR A 5 -3.32 -11.63 7.24
CA THR A 5 -3.28 -10.76 8.42
C THR A 5 -2.72 -9.40 8.04
N LEU A 6 -2.83 -8.44 8.96
CA LEU A 6 -2.00 -7.24 8.90
C LEU A 6 -0.51 -7.61 8.89
N GLU A 7 0.30 -6.67 8.43
CA GLU A 7 1.74 -6.67 8.59
C GLU A 7 2.12 -6.84 10.06
N THR A 8 3.19 -7.61 10.28
CA THR A 8 3.53 -8.15 11.59
C THR A 8 3.79 -7.07 12.64
N ASP A 9 4.49 -5.99 12.29
CA ASP A 9 4.81 -4.92 13.24
C ASP A 9 3.56 -4.09 13.56
N LEU A 10 2.73 -3.80 12.55
CA LEU A 10 1.45 -3.12 12.76
C LEU A 10 0.51 -3.93 13.66
N LYS A 11 0.38 -5.24 13.40
CA LYS A 11 -0.45 -6.14 14.21
C LYS A 11 -0.01 -6.12 15.67
N LYS A 12 1.28 -6.30 15.92
CA LYS A 12 1.86 -6.27 17.29
C LYS A 12 1.61 -4.93 17.98
N LEU A 13 1.83 -3.81 17.28
CA LEU A 13 1.55 -2.48 17.83
C LEU A 13 0.08 -2.35 18.22
N ALA A 14 -0.83 -2.81 17.37
CA ALA A 14 -2.27 -2.72 17.57
C ALA A 14 -2.77 -3.62 18.71
N GLU A 15 -2.20 -4.82 18.86
CA GLU A 15 -2.47 -5.75 19.97
C GLU A 15 -1.98 -5.18 21.30
N ASN A 16 -0.72 -4.75 21.38
CA ASN A 16 -0.11 -4.21 22.60
C ASN A 16 -0.80 -2.93 23.12
N ASN A 17 -1.53 -2.25 22.25
CA ASN A 17 -2.18 -0.98 22.54
C ASN A 17 -3.71 -1.04 22.41
N ASN A 18 -4.28 -2.25 22.32
CA ASN A 18 -5.71 -2.52 22.33
C ASN A 18 -6.50 -1.67 21.31
N PHE A 19 -6.00 -1.57 20.08
CA PHE A 19 -6.69 -0.88 18.98
C PHE A 19 -6.84 -1.74 17.72
N LEU A 20 -6.49 -3.04 17.77
CA LEU A 20 -6.58 -3.95 16.63
C LEU A 20 -7.99 -3.97 16.02
N ASN A 21 -9.03 -4.03 16.85
CA ASN A 21 -10.42 -4.02 16.40
C ASN A 21 -10.89 -2.64 15.89
N ASP A 22 -10.13 -1.58 16.14
CA ASP A 22 -10.43 -0.25 15.59
C ASP A 22 -9.91 -0.15 14.13
N VAL A 23 -8.94 -0.99 13.76
CA VAL A 23 -8.36 -0.99 12.40
C VAL A 23 -9.33 -1.64 11.42
N VAL A 24 -9.95 -0.83 10.57
CA VAL A 24 -11.03 -1.30 9.69
C VAL A 24 -10.56 -2.36 8.68
N ILE A 25 -9.35 -2.24 8.14
CA ILE A 25 -8.80 -3.27 7.24
C ILE A 25 -8.56 -4.61 7.96
N TYR A 26 -8.29 -4.61 9.26
CA TYR A 26 -8.22 -5.82 10.06
C TYR A 26 -9.59 -6.47 10.23
N LYS A 27 -10.63 -5.68 10.58
CA LYS A 27 -12.02 -6.16 10.63
C LYS A 27 -12.41 -6.84 9.31
N PHE A 28 -12.07 -6.21 8.19
CA PHE A 28 -12.31 -6.76 6.85
C PHE A 28 -11.58 -8.09 6.61
N TYR A 29 -10.28 -8.17 6.88
CA TYR A 29 -9.54 -9.44 6.72
C TYR A 29 -10.06 -10.54 7.63
N ASN A 30 -10.44 -10.21 8.86
CA ASN A 30 -11.00 -11.16 9.81
C ASN A 30 -12.35 -11.73 9.32
N GLU A 31 -13.23 -10.86 8.83
CA GLU A 31 -14.51 -11.25 8.21
C GLU A 31 -14.29 -12.24 7.05
N LEU A 32 -13.38 -11.93 6.13
CA LEU A 32 -13.07 -12.78 4.99
C LEU A 32 -12.43 -14.12 5.38
N ASN A 33 -11.49 -14.10 6.33
CA ASN A 33 -10.84 -15.32 6.83
C ASN A 33 -11.80 -16.23 7.62
N THR A 34 -12.82 -15.67 8.25
CA THR A 34 -13.77 -16.46 9.05
C THR A 34 -14.87 -17.05 8.16
N ASN A 35 -15.46 -16.22 7.30
CA ASN A 35 -16.72 -16.57 6.64
C ASN A 35 -16.58 -17.03 5.19
N TYR A 36 -15.43 -16.78 4.54
CA TYR A 36 -15.26 -17.00 3.09
C TYR A 36 -14.10 -17.95 2.72
N VAL A 37 -13.55 -18.70 3.68
CA VAL A 37 -12.43 -19.65 3.43
C VAL A 37 -12.87 -20.93 2.70
N ASN A 38 -14.14 -21.32 2.83
CA ASN A 38 -14.69 -22.56 2.28
C ASN A 38 -16.06 -22.36 1.61
N SER A 39 -16.22 -21.32 0.78
CA SER A 39 -17.47 -21.12 0.04
C SER A 39 -17.72 -22.26 -0.97
N GLU A 40 -18.91 -22.85 -0.93
CA GLU A 40 -19.39 -23.74 -1.98
C GLU A 40 -19.81 -22.96 -3.24
N LYS A 41 -19.94 -23.69 -4.34
CA LYS A 41 -20.00 -23.22 -5.73
C LYS A 41 -21.05 -22.12 -5.96
N TYR A 42 -20.67 -21.10 -6.72
CA TYR A 42 -21.57 -20.07 -7.23
C TYR A 42 -21.50 -19.94 -8.77
N ASP A 43 -22.60 -19.45 -9.35
CA ASP A 43 -22.88 -19.46 -10.79
C ASP A 43 -21.90 -18.63 -11.64
N ALA A 44 -21.35 -17.52 -11.12
CA ALA A 44 -20.47 -16.66 -11.92
C ALA A 44 -19.11 -17.31 -12.14
N CYS A 45 -18.58 -17.95 -11.10
CA CYS A 45 -17.38 -18.73 -11.24
C CYS A 45 -17.60 -19.94 -12.18
N ILE A 46 -18.75 -20.62 -12.08
CA ILE A 46 -19.10 -21.72 -12.99
C ILE A 46 -19.17 -21.22 -14.44
N ILE A 47 -19.86 -20.10 -14.71
CA ILE A 47 -20.00 -19.51 -16.05
C ILE A 47 -18.64 -19.05 -16.59
N ALA A 48 -17.83 -18.37 -15.76
CA ALA A 48 -16.49 -17.93 -16.11
C ALA A 48 -15.59 -19.11 -16.49
N ILE A 49 -15.70 -20.23 -15.77
CA ILE A 49 -14.94 -21.47 -15.99
C ILE A 49 -15.51 -22.30 -17.17
N GLN A 50 -16.82 -22.26 -17.42
CA GLN A 50 -17.46 -22.99 -18.52
C GLN A 50 -17.16 -22.34 -19.88
N ASN A 51 -17.15 -21.01 -19.94
CA ASN A 51 -16.84 -20.27 -21.16
C ASN A 51 -15.33 -20.16 -21.43
N ASN A 52 -14.50 -20.34 -20.38
CA ASN A 52 -13.06 -20.33 -20.48
C ASN A 52 -12.46 -21.56 -19.79
N ILE A 53 -11.97 -22.51 -20.61
CA ILE A 53 -10.74 -23.30 -20.40
C ILE A 53 -10.93 -24.79 -20.02
N ASN A 54 -10.49 -25.66 -20.93
CA ASN A 54 -10.17 -27.07 -20.71
C ASN A 54 -9.01 -27.34 -19.71
N ASN A 55 -8.46 -26.33 -19.02
CA ASN A 55 -7.18 -26.38 -18.27
C ASN A 55 -7.15 -25.62 -16.91
N ILE A 56 -8.27 -25.18 -16.32
CA ILE A 56 -8.21 -24.44 -15.04
C ILE A 56 -7.94 -25.41 -13.88
N SER A 57 -6.98 -25.10 -13.02
CA SER A 57 -6.66 -25.97 -11.89
C SER A 57 -7.80 -26.00 -10.86
N ILE A 58 -7.92 -27.11 -10.09
CA ILE A 58 -8.91 -27.23 -8.99
C ILE A 58 -8.73 -26.08 -7.99
N SER A 59 -7.49 -25.70 -7.70
CA SER A 59 -7.16 -24.58 -6.81
C SER A 59 -7.67 -23.25 -7.37
N SER A 60 -7.40 -22.94 -8.64
CA SER A 60 -7.91 -21.74 -9.32
C SER A 60 -9.43 -21.68 -9.30
N ARG A 61 -10.11 -22.82 -9.50
CA ARG A 61 -11.57 -22.93 -9.38
C ARG A 61 -12.07 -22.61 -7.98
N LYS A 62 -11.46 -23.18 -6.94
CA LYS A 62 -11.84 -22.90 -5.54
C LYS A 62 -11.73 -21.41 -5.23
N TYR A 63 -10.66 -20.76 -5.68
CA TYR A 63 -10.41 -19.36 -5.42
C TYR A 63 -11.36 -18.42 -6.17
N CYS A 64 -11.70 -18.78 -7.40
CA CYS A 64 -12.73 -18.10 -8.17
C CYS A 64 -14.09 -18.14 -7.45
N CYS A 65 -14.49 -19.30 -6.87
CA CYS A 65 -15.73 -19.38 -6.08
C CYS A 65 -15.69 -18.49 -4.82
N ILE A 66 -14.54 -18.42 -4.14
CA ILE A 66 -14.37 -17.59 -2.94
C ILE A 66 -14.56 -16.11 -3.28
N ILE A 67 -13.92 -15.62 -4.35
CA ILE A 67 -14.04 -14.21 -4.73
C ILE A 67 -15.47 -13.90 -5.19
N ASP A 68 -16.10 -14.77 -6.00
CA ASP A 68 -17.51 -14.60 -6.39
C ASP A 68 -18.45 -14.51 -5.17
N SER A 69 -18.24 -15.37 -4.17
CA SER A 69 -19.00 -15.35 -2.92
C SER A 69 -18.84 -14.02 -2.17
N ILE A 70 -17.61 -13.50 -2.08
CA ILE A 70 -17.30 -12.24 -1.40
C ILE A 70 -17.99 -11.07 -2.12
N LEU A 71 -17.90 -11.03 -3.45
CA LEU A 71 -18.51 -9.96 -4.26
C LEU A 71 -20.03 -9.96 -4.14
N LYS A 72 -20.68 -11.13 -4.21
CA LYS A 72 -22.14 -11.27 -4.02
C LYS A 72 -22.62 -10.88 -2.63
N ASN A 73 -21.79 -11.11 -1.62
CA ASN A 73 -22.10 -10.75 -0.24
C ASN A 73 -21.53 -9.40 0.19
N LYS A 74 -21.08 -8.56 -0.76
CA LYS A 74 -20.50 -7.23 -0.48
C LYS A 74 -21.33 -6.42 0.50
N ASP A 75 -22.64 -6.31 0.29
CA ASP A 75 -23.51 -5.52 1.17
C ASP A 75 -23.61 -6.09 2.59
N ASN A 76 -23.58 -7.42 2.73
CA ASN A 76 -23.59 -8.07 4.04
C ASN A 76 -22.27 -7.87 4.77
N ILE A 77 -21.14 -7.94 4.06
CA ILE A 77 -19.80 -7.66 4.60
C ILE A 77 -19.69 -6.19 5.01
N LEU A 78 -20.20 -5.26 4.19
CA LEU A 78 -20.21 -3.83 4.52
C LEU A 78 -21.06 -3.55 5.78
N LYS A 79 -22.20 -4.23 5.90
CA LYS A 79 -23.06 -4.14 7.10
C LYS A 79 -22.41 -4.73 8.34
N SER A 80 -21.67 -5.84 8.24
CA SER A 80 -21.05 -6.47 9.41
C SER A 80 -19.87 -5.66 9.98
N ILE A 81 -19.23 -4.85 9.15
CA ILE A 81 -18.10 -4.01 9.57
C ILE A 81 -18.56 -2.64 10.10
N GLU A 82 -19.75 -2.16 9.70
CA GLU A 82 -20.38 -0.90 10.13
C GLU A 82 -19.54 0.37 9.94
N GLU A 83 -18.76 0.45 8.85
CA GLU A 83 -17.82 1.56 8.62
C GLU A 83 -17.99 2.16 7.22
N ASP A 84 -18.37 3.44 7.14
CA ASP A 84 -18.58 4.13 5.86
C ASP A 84 -17.31 4.15 5.00
N LYS A 85 -16.13 4.24 5.64
CA LYS A 85 -14.82 4.15 4.99
C LYS A 85 -14.64 2.84 4.20
N MET A 86 -15.37 1.77 4.53
CA MET A 86 -15.32 0.51 3.78
C MET A 86 -16.02 0.57 2.43
N LYS A 87 -17.05 1.40 2.27
CA LYS A 87 -17.80 1.44 1.01
C LYS A 87 -16.90 1.82 -0.16
N ASP A 88 -16.06 2.83 0.05
CA ASP A 88 -15.13 3.34 -0.96
C ASP A 88 -13.89 2.45 -1.14
N ASN A 89 -13.49 1.73 -0.09
CA ASN A 89 -12.25 0.95 -0.07
C ASN A 89 -12.43 -0.57 -0.22
N PHE A 90 -13.66 -1.08 -0.25
CA PHE A 90 -13.96 -2.53 -0.30
C PHE A 90 -13.12 -3.25 -1.36
N CYS A 91 -13.12 -2.72 -2.58
CA CYS A 91 -12.43 -3.33 -3.71
C CYS A 91 -10.92 -3.26 -3.57
N LEU A 92 -10.39 -2.14 -3.07
CA LEU A 92 -8.97 -2.01 -2.81
C LEU A 92 -8.51 -3.02 -1.74
N TYR A 93 -9.30 -3.20 -0.69
CA TYR A 93 -9.00 -4.14 0.39
C TYR A 93 -9.08 -5.59 -0.08
N LEU A 94 -10.11 -5.91 -0.87
CA LEU A 94 -10.26 -7.21 -1.50
C LEU A 94 -9.08 -7.51 -2.42
N ASN A 95 -8.61 -6.55 -3.23
CA ASN A 95 -7.43 -6.71 -4.07
C ASN A 95 -6.20 -7.06 -3.23
N TYR A 96 -5.91 -6.35 -2.14
CA TYR A 96 -4.78 -6.70 -1.26
C TYR A 96 -4.95 -8.08 -0.60
N TRP A 97 -6.17 -8.44 -0.17
CA TRP A 97 -6.46 -9.75 0.42
C TRP A 97 -6.23 -10.88 -0.59
N VAL A 98 -6.77 -10.76 -1.81
CA VAL A 98 -6.61 -11.74 -2.90
C VAL A 98 -5.13 -11.95 -3.22
N PHE A 99 -4.36 -10.86 -3.33
CA PHE A 99 -2.94 -10.97 -3.65
C PHE A 99 -2.11 -11.62 -2.56
N ASP A 100 -2.40 -11.33 -1.28
CA ASP A 100 -1.71 -11.95 -0.15
C ASP A 100 -2.12 -13.43 0.04
N LYS A 101 -3.38 -13.76 -0.28
CA LYS A 101 -3.92 -15.11 -0.19
C LYS A 101 -3.29 -16.06 -1.21
N PHE A 102 -3.05 -15.58 -2.43
CA PHE A 102 -2.63 -16.42 -3.55
C PHE A 102 -1.22 -16.06 -3.98
N LYS A 103 -0.21 -16.83 -3.57
CA LYS A 103 1.20 -16.50 -3.86
C LYS A 103 1.61 -16.69 -5.33
N ASP A 104 0.91 -17.57 -6.05
CA ASP A 104 1.17 -17.84 -7.47
C ASP A 104 0.61 -16.73 -8.37
N GLN A 105 1.50 -16.08 -9.12
CA GLN A 105 1.16 -14.94 -9.97
C GLN A 105 0.24 -15.31 -11.15
N LYS A 106 0.41 -16.50 -11.74
CA LYS A 106 -0.39 -16.95 -12.87
C LYS A 106 -1.81 -17.25 -12.41
N ILE A 107 -1.95 -17.95 -11.28
CA ILE A 107 -3.23 -18.25 -10.66
C ILE A 107 -3.96 -16.95 -10.28
N ARG A 108 -3.26 -15.99 -9.66
CA ARG A 108 -3.83 -14.66 -9.36
C ARG A 108 -4.38 -13.99 -10.60
N TYR A 109 -3.56 -13.86 -11.65
CA TYR A 109 -3.97 -13.19 -12.88
C TYR A 109 -5.19 -13.85 -13.52
N GLU A 110 -5.20 -15.19 -13.62
CA GLU A 110 -6.32 -15.93 -14.19
C GLU A 110 -7.61 -15.71 -13.37
N ILE A 111 -7.57 -15.90 -12.05
CA ILE A 111 -8.75 -15.75 -11.19
C ILE A 111 -9.31 -14.34 -11.29
N ILE A 112 -8.45 -13.35 -11.14
CA ILE A 112 -8.83 -11.96 -11.18
C ILE A 112 -9.46 -11.63 -12.54
N LYS A 113 -8.79 -11.98 -13.64
CA LYS A 113 -9.32 -11.75 -14.98
C LYS A 113 -10.70 -12.39 -15.16
N TYR A 114 -10.87 -13.65 -14.79
CA TYR A 114 -12.12 -14.37 -15.05
C TYR A 114 -13.25 -13.98 -14.11
N VAL A 115 -12.99 -13.77 -12.82
CA VAL A 115 -14.03 -13.41 -11.85
C VAL A 115 -14.54 -12.00 -12.10
N TYR A 116 -13.64 -11.02 -12.21
CA TYR A 116 -14.08 -9.63 -12.40
C TYR A 116 -14.72 -9.40 -13.78
N SER A 117 -14.21 -10.04 -14.84
CA SER A 117 -14.88 -9.95 -16.17
C SER A 117 -16.24 -10.67 -16.21
N ALA A 118 -16.40 -11.77 -15.48
CA ALA A 118 -17.71 -12.43 -15.37
C ALA A 118 -18.69 -11.58 -14.57
N GLU A 119 -18.22 -10.93 -13.50
CA GLU A 119 -19.03 -9.99 -12.73
C GLU A 119 -19.44 -8.77 -13.58
N ASP A 120 -18.52 -8.19 -14.36
CA ASP A 120 -18.83 -7.11 -15.31
C ASP A 120 -19.92 -7.53 -16.30
N THR A 121 -19.79 -8.74 -16.88
CA THR A 121 -20.77 -9.29 -17.82
C THR A 121 -22.14 -9.50 -17.16
N MET A 122 -22.16 -9.98 -15.92
CA MET A 122 -23.40 -10.19 -15.15
C MET A 122 -24.05 -8.89 -14.71
N ASN A 123 -23.24 -7.90 -14.32
CA ASN A 123 -23.72 -6.58 -13.92
C ASN A 123 -24.22 -5.78 -15.13
N GLU A 124 -23.64 -5.95 -16.32
CA GLU A 124 -24.15 -5.32 -17.55
C GLU A 124 -25.52 -5.89 -17.97
N SER A 125 -25.81 -7.16 -17.63
CA SER A 125 -27.14 -7.74 -17.81
C SER A 125 -28.19 -7.23 -16.82
N ASN A 126 -27.76 -6.61 -15.71
CA ASN A 126 -28.61 -6.02 -14.68
C ASN A 126 -28.35 -4.50 -14.61
N LEU A 127 -29.09 -3.72 -15.41
CA LEU A 127 -28.95 -2.26 -15.70
C LEU A 127 -28.82 -1.26 -14.50
N ASN A 128 -28.62 -1.70 -13.26
CA ASN A 128 -28.59 -0.89 -12.04
C ASN A 128 -27.37 -1.09 -11.11
N SER A 129 -26.26 -1.68 -11.57
CA SER A 129 -25.10 -1.90 -10.68
C SER A 129 -24.12 -0.72 -10.70
N ASN A 130 -24.22 0.18 -9.71
CA ASN A 130 -23.17 1.14 -9.33
C ASN A 130 -21.98 0.45 -8.59
N SER A 131 -21.89 -0.87 -8.63
CA SER A 131 -21.05 -1.67 -7.74
C SER A 131 -19.87 -2.35 -8.43
N LYS A 132 -19.37 -1.83 -9.56
CA LYS A 132 -18.20 -2.43 -10.24
C LYS A 132 -16.98 -2.43 -9.34
N CYS A 133 -16.50 -3.62 -9.00
CA CYS A 133 -15.30 -3.77 -8.20
C CYS A 133 -14.07 -3.76 -9.09
N LEU A 134 -13.41 -2.60 -9.20
CA LEU A 134 -12.25 -2.48 -10.08
C LEU A 134 -11.10 -3.33 -9.57
N ASN A 135 -10.70 -4.29 -10.39
CA ASN A 135 -9.49 -5.06 -10.20
C ASN A 135 -8.26 -4.15 -10.24
N LYS A 136 -7.46 -4.20 -9.17
CA LYS A 136 -6.10 -3.66 -9.17
C LYS A 136 -5.11 -4.81 -9.34
N THR A 137 -4.49 -4.89 -10.51
CA THR A 137 -3.48 -5.91 -10.78
C THR A 137 -2.13 -5.44 -10.23
N PHE A 138 -1.65 -6.03 -9.13
CA PHE A 138 -0.28 -5.79 -8.66
C PHE A 138 0.70 -6.62 -9.50
N ASN A 139 1.13 -6.07 -10.63
CA ASN A 139 2.06 -6.73 -11.55
C ASN A 139 3.51 -6.59 -11.08
N VAL A 140 3.77 -7.07 -9.85
CA VAL A 140 5.04 -6.90 -9.15
C VAL A 140 5.43 -8.20 -8.44
N ASP A 141 6.72 -8.37 -8.16
CA ASP A 141 7.19 -9.51 -7.37
C ASP A 141 6.72 -9.44 -5.90
N GLU A 142 6.96 -10.52 -5.16
CA GLU A 142 6.54 -10.64 -3.76
C GLU A 142 7.17 -9.57 -2.84
N LYS A 143 8.42 -9.13 -3.12
CA LYS A 143 9.09 -8.10 -2.32
C LYS A 143 8.39 -6.75 -2.51
N TYR A 144 8.15 -6.34 -3.75
CA TYR A 144 7.44 -5.10 -4.06
C TYR A 144 6.01 -5.12 -3.50
N PHE A 145 5.31 -6.25 -3.62
CA PHE A 145 3.96 -6.40 -3.06
C PHE A 145 3.94 -6.25 -1.53
N LYS A 146 4.88 -6.90 -0.81
CA LYS A 146 4.98 -6.77 0.65
C LYS A 146 5.21 -5.33 1.09
N ASN A 147 6.07 -4.60 0.39
CA ASN A 147 6.31 -3.18 0.67
C ASN A 147 5.07 -2.33 0.44
N LYS A 148 4.36 -2.54 -0.68
CA LYS A 148 3.08 -1.88 -0.97
C LYS A 148 2.05 -2.14 0.12
N LYS A 149 1.87 -3.41 0.48
CA LYS A 149 0.90 -3.83 1.50
C LYS A 149 1.24 -3.21 2.87
N LYS A 150 2.51 -3.24 3.29
CA LYS A 150 2.97 -2.64 4.55
C LYS A 150 2.66 -1.15 4.63
N LEU A 151 2.99 -0.38 3.58
CA LEU A 151 2.72 1.05 3.57
C LEU A 151 1.21 1.35 3.49
N PHE A 152 0.47 0.56 2.70
CA PHE A 152 -0.98 0.70 2.59
C PHE A 152 -1.71 0.45 3.92
N GLU A 153 -1.41 -0.65 4.61
CA GLU A 153 -2.02 -0.98 5.90
C GLU A 153 -1.67 0.06 6.98
N PHE A 154 -0.45 0.60 6.96
CA PHE A 154 -0.09 1.74 7.80
C PHE A 154 -1.00 2.94 7.55
N LEU A 155 -1.18 3.34 6.29
CA LEU A 155 -2.00 4.50 5.92
C LEU A 155 -3.46 4.29 6.34
N GLU A 156 -3.97 3.05 6.27
CA GLU A 156 -5.33 2.75 6.73
C GLU A 156 -5.49 2.82 8.24
N ALA A 157 -4.44 2.51 9.00
CA ALA A 157 -4.43 2.58 10.46
C ALA A 157 -3.95 3.94 11.02
N PHE A 158 -3.49 4.85 10.16
CA PHE A 158 -2.73 6.02 10.59
C PHE A 158 -3.51 6.96 11.51
N ASP A 159 -4.80 7.21 11.25
CA ASP A 159 -5.59 8.11 12.09
C ASP A 159 -5.69 7.61 13.53
N ILE A 160 -5.85 6.30 13.72
CA ILE A 160 -5.88 5.64 15.03
C ILE A 160 -4.50 5.73 15.68
N ILE A 161 -3.44 5.42 14.93
CA ILE A 161 -2.05 5.50 15.40
C ILE A 161 -1.73 6.92 15.86
N ASN A 162 -2.10 7.94 15.08
CA ASN A 162 -1.86 9.35 15.36
C ASN A 162 -2.63 9.80 16.61
N LYS A 163 -3.91 9.41 16.73
CA LYS A 163 -4.70 9.67 17.93
C LYS A 163 -4.05 9.04 19.17
N LYS A 164 -3.69 7.76 19.10
CA LYS A 164 -3.04 7.05 20.21
C LYS A 164 -1.68 7.65 20.55
N LEU A 165 -0.87 8.05 19.56
CA LEU A 165 0.41 8.72 19.78
C LEU A 165 0.24 10.03 20.57
N LYS A 166 -0.82 10.80 20.30
CA LYS A 166 -1.15 12.03 21.03
C LYS A 166 -1.58 11.77 22.47
N GLU A 167 -2.34 10.70 22.70
CA GLU A 167 -2.87 10.29 24.01
C GLU A 167 -1.84 9.54 24.89
N THR A 168 -0.81 8.95 24.27
CA THR A 168 0.13 8.04 24.93
C THR A 168 1.11 8.79 25.82
N GLY A 169 1.18 8.39 27.10
CA GLY A 169 2.24 8.80 28.02
C GLY A 169 3.61 8.20 27.68
N ASN A 170 4.66 8.59 28.41
CA ASN A 170 6.04 8.23 28.07
C ASN A 170 6.34 6.71 27.98
N SER A 171 5.59 5.84 28.66
CA SER A 171 5.91 4.41 28.76
C SER A 171 5.72 3.62 27.45
N LYS A 172 4.77 4.01 26.58
CA LYS A 172 4.52 3.33 25.29
C LYS A 172 4.96 4.13 24.07
N LYS A 173 5.43 5.36 24.30
CA LYS A 173 5.92 6.29 23.28
C LYS A 173 6.97 5.64 22.36
N ASN A 174 7.90 4.89 22.94
CA ASN A 174 8.97 4.23 22.19
C ASN A 174 8.45 3.19 21.20
N GLU A 175 7.39 2.45 21.51
CA GLU A 175 6.81 1.46 20.59
C GLU A 175 6.26 2.12 19.33
N TYR A 176 5.48 3.20 19.51
CA TYR A 176 4.94 3.97 18.39
C TYR A 176 6.05 4.62 17.57
N CYS A 177 7.04 5.23 18.22
CA CYS A 177 8.14 5.90 17.51
C CYS A 177 9.02 4.91 16.74
N ASN A 178 9.29 3.72 17.29
CA ASN A 178 10.04 2.66 16.59
C ASN A 178 9.26 2.15 15.37
N TYR A 179 7.95 1.97 15.50
CA TYR A 179 7.10 1.57 14.37
C TYR A 179 7.06 2.66 13.29
N LEU A 180 6.84 3.93 13.66
CA LEU A 180 6.86 5.04 12.71
C LEU A 180 8.23 5.17 12.02
N GLN A 181 9.32 4.98 12.76
CA GLN A 181 10.66 4.97 12.18
C GLN A 181 10.82 3.88 11.10
N SER A 182 10.30 2.67 11.34
CA SER A 182 10.27 1.58 10.35
C SER A 182 9.49 1.98 9.09
N ILE A 183 8.33 2.61 9.25
CA ILE A 183 7.50 3.08 8.15
C ILE A 183 8.17 4.20 7.34
N PHE A 184 8.75 5.21 7.99
CA PHE A 184 9.46 6.29 7.30
C PHE A 184 10.71 5.77 6.57
N SER A 185 11.38 4.75 7.12
CA SER A 185 12.49 4.08 6.45
C SER A 185 12.01 3.34 5.20
N LEU A 186 10.88 2.63 5.29
CA LEU A 186 10.25 1.98 4.14
C LEU A 186 9.87 2.99 3.05
N TYR A 187 9.21 4.10 3.42
CA TYR A 187 8.84 5.18 2.50
C TYR A 187 10.07 5.75 1.79
N TYR A 188 11.17 5.98 2.53
CA TYR A 188 12.44 6.42 1.96
C TYR A 188 12.97 5.43 0.91
N VAL A 189 13.05 4.13 1.25
CA VAL A 189 13.52 3.12 0.30
C VAL A 189 12.62 3.07 -0.94
N MET A 190 11.29 3.07 -0.78
CA MET A 190 10.35 3.05 -1.90
C MET A 190 10.50 4.27 -2.81
N LYS A 191 10.73 5.47 -2.24
CA LYS A 191 10.97 6.68 -3.02
C LYS A 191 12.30 6.66 -3.75
N GLN A 192 13.37 6.16 -3.11
CA GLN A 192 14.67 5.98 -3.77
C GLN A 192 14.59 4.96 -4.90
N GLU A 193 13.99 3.79 -4.67
CA GLU A 193 13.79 2.77 -5.72
C GLU A 193 12.99 3.34 -6.90
N SER A 194 11.95 4.14 -6.64
CA SER A 194 11.15 4.78 -7.70
C SER A 194 11.94 5.81 -8.49
N THR A 195 12.77 6.61 -7.83
CA THR A 195 13.58 7.66 -8.47
C THR A 195 14.76 7.06 -9.24
N CYS A 196 15.55 6.20 -8.61
CA CYS A 196 16.76 5.63 -9.20
C CYS A 196 16.46 4.68 -10.36
N ASN A 197 15.38 3.91 -10.29
CA ASN A 197 15.01 2.98 -11.35
C ASN A 197 14.03 3.58 -12.38
N ASN A 198 13.71 4.88 -12.25
CA ASN A 198 12.65 5.55 -13.01
C ASN A 198 11.37 4.70 -13.08
N SER A 199 10.97 4.17 -11.91
CA SER A 199 9.92 3.19 -11.77
C SER A 199 8.70 3.81 -11.12
N SER A 200 7.52 3.56 -11.68
CA SER A 200 6.24 3.96 -11.11
C SER A 200 5.65 2.91 -10.17
N ILE A 201 6.41 1.86 -9.81
CA ILE A 201 5.90 0.73 -9.03
C ILE A 201 5.18 1.20 -7.77
N TYR A 202 5.74 2.14 -6.99
CA TYR A 202 5.17 2.59 -5.72
C TYR A 202 4.42 3.93 -5.78
N LYS A 203 4.13 4.44 -6.99
CA LYS A 203 3.63 5.81 -7.16
C LYS A 203 2.41 6.11 -6.30
N GLU A 204 1.39 5.25 -6.37
CA GLU A 204 0.14 5.45 -5.62
C GLU A 204 0.35 5.45 -4.09
N GLU A 205 1.21 4.57 -3.58
CA GLU A 205 1.45 4.48 -2.14
C GLU A 205 2.31 5.66 -1.65
N ILE A 206 3.28 6.12 -2.46
CA ILE A 206 4.08 7.33 -2.18
C ILE A 206 3.22 8.59 -2.19
N ASP A 207 2.36 8.73 -3.20
CA ASP A 207 1.46 9.88 -3.34
C ASP A 207 0.49 9.95 -2.16
N LYS A 208 -0.13 8.81 -1.80
CA LYS A 208 -1.04 8.73 -0.64
C LYS A 208 -0.29 9.03 0.67
N PHE A 209 0.94 8.55 0.83
CA PHE A 209 1.75 8.87 2.01
C PHE A 209 2.02 10.37 2.13
N GLY A 210 2.37 11.05 1.04
CA GLY A 210 2.62 12.50 1.05
C GLY A 210 1.37 13.33 1.39
N ILE A 211 0.18 12.86 0.98
CA ILE A 211 -1.09 13.50 1.35
C ILE A 211 -1.41 13.27 2.83
N THR A 212 -1.25 12.04 3.32
CA THR A 212 -1.56 11.68 4.71
C THR A 212 -0.58 12.28 5.72
N ILE A 213 0.71 12.29 5.40
CA ILE A 213 1.80 12.80 6.24
C ILE A 213 2.23 14.17 5.69
N ASN A 214 1.34 15.15 5.80
CA ASN A 214 1.64 16.53 5.43
C ASN A 214 2.59 17.20 6.45
N ASP A 215 3.02 18.43 6.16
CA ASP A 215 3.99 19.15 7.00
C ASP A 215 3.52 19.36 8.47
N GLU A 216 2.21 19.52 8.70
CA GLU A 216 1.63 19.66 10.04
C GLU A 216 1.68 18.33 10.80
N VAL A 217 1.21 17.25 10.18
CA VAL A 217 1.22 15.89 10.73
C VAL A 217 2.65 15.45 11.01
N PHE A 218 3.56 15.71 10.08
CA PHE A 218 4.97 15.41 10.24
C PHE A 218 5.59 16.17 11.42
N SER A 219 5.28 17.45 11.59
CA SER A 219 5.76 18.26 12.71
C SER A 219 5.31 17.68 14.06
N LEU A 220 4.04 17.25 14.15
CA LEU A 220 3.52 16.54 15.32
C LEU A 220 4.26 15.23 15.61
N ILE A 221 4.52 14.42 14.57
CA ILE A 221 5.29 13.17 14.72
C ILE A 221 6.69 13.48 15.23
N LYS A 222 7.36 14.51 14.69
CA LYS A 222 8.70 14.91 15.11
C LYS A 222 8.73 15.35 16.59
N GLU A 223 7.76 16.14 17.02
CA GLU A 223 7.64 16.57 18.42
C GLU A 223 7.41 15.38 19.35
N LYS A 224 6.55 14.43 18.93
CA LYS A 224 6.22 13.24 19.72
C LYS A 224 7.26 12.13 19.61
N CYS A 225 8.16 12.16 18.64
CA CYS A 225 9.23 11.16 18.48
C CYS A 225 10.60 11.84 18.35
N PRO A 226 11.03 12.63 19.34
CA PRO A 226 12.31 13.33 19.28
C PRO A 226 13.47 12.34 19.31
N GLY A 227 14.54 12.65 18.59
CA GLY A 227 15.74 11.80 18.50
C GLY A 227 15.60 10.57 17.58
N SER A 228 14.43 10.35 16.97
CA SER A 228 14.30 9.40 15.86
C SER A 228 14.92 9.97 14.58
N ASN A 229 15.41 9.11 13.69
CA ASN A 229 15.91 9.54 12.39
C ASN A 229 14.78 9.86 11.39
N ILE A 230 13.53 9.95 11.85
CA ILE A 230 12.33 10.25 11.04
C ILE A 230 12.51 11.58 10.30
N GLU A 231 13.09 12.59 10.96
CA GLU A 231 13.33 13.89 10.34
C GLU A 231 14.21 13.77 9.11
N PHE A 232 15.38 13.16 9.27
CA PHE A 232 16.33 12.94 8.20
C PHE A 232 15.74 12.14 7.03
N LEU A 233 14.97 11.09 7.34
CA LEU A 233 14.34 10.23 6.34
C LEU A 233 13.29 10.98 5.50
N TYR A 234 12.56 11.91 6.11
CA TYR A 234 11.53 12.68 5.41
C TYR A 234 12.10 13.86 4.62
N THR A 235 13.04 14.63 5.19
CA THR A 235 13.62 15.81 4.53
C THR A 235 14.47 15.43 3.32
N THR A 236 15.28 14.38 3.42
CA THR A 236 16.10 13.88 2.28
C THR A 236 15.23 13.53 1.06
N ASN A 237 13.99 13.08 1.31
CA ASN A 237 13.02 12.79 0.25
C ASN A 237 12.42 14.06 -0.37
N ARG A 238 12.35 15.17 0.36
CA ARG A 238 11.83 16.46 -0.13
C ARG A 238 12.90 17.22 -0.91
N ASP A 239 14.12 17.27 -0.39
CA ASP A 239 15.23 18.00 -1.01
C ASP A 239 15.62 17.42 -2.37
N LYS A 240 15.55 16.08 -2.52
CA LYS A 240 15.72 15.41 -3.82
C LYS A 240 14.63 15.79 -4.82
N GLU A 241 13.39 16.03 -4.39
CA GLU A 241 12.35 16.50 -5.31
C GLU A 241 12.62 17.93 -5.77
N ILE A 242 13.09 18.81 -4.88
CA ILE A 242 13.45 20.18 -5.25
C ILE A 242 14.64 20.17 -6.23
N SER A 243 15.66 19.36 -5.95
CA SER A 243 16.82 19.19 -6.83
C SER A 243 16.46 18.56 -8.18
N ASN A 244 15.51 17.62 -8.23
CA ASN A 244 15.06 16.98 -9.48
C ASN A 244 14.10 17.87 -10.29
N ARG A 245 13.44 18.84 -9.65
CA ARG A 245 12.62 19.87 -10.33
C ARG A 245 13.46 21.00 -10.91
N GLN A 246 14.69 21.17 -10.44
CA GLN A 246 15.68 22.02 -11.10
C GLN A 246 16.25 21.22 -12.28
N GLU A 247 15.90 21.61 -13.51
CA GLU A 247 16.53 21.05 -14.72
C GLU A 247 18.06 21.14 -14.62
N PRO A 248 18.82 20.19 -15.22
CA PRO A 248 20.28 20.25 -15.26
C PRO A 248 20.73 21.42 -16.12
N GLY A 249 20.81 22.59 -15.51
CA GLY A 249 21.24 23.80 -16.19
C GLY A 249 20.79 25.06 -15.46
N VAL A 250 21.38 25.33 -14.29
CA VAL A 250 22.11 26.57 -13.96
C VAL A 250 22.83 26.32 -12.63
N SER A 251 24.06 25.79 -12.68
CA SER A 251 25.00 25.99 -11.58
C SER A 251 25.72 27.32 -11.79
N ARG A 252 25.27 28.35 -11.09
CA ARG A 252 26.14 29.45 -10.66
C ARG A 252 25.99 29.58 -9.15
N LEU A 253 26.79 28.79 -8.43
CA LEU A 253 27.25 29.17 -7.11
C LEU A 253 28.28 30.28 -7.32
N GLU A 254 27.84 31.54 -7.17
CA GLU A 254 28.77 32.62 -6.84
C GLU A 254 29.20 32.41 -5.38
N ASN A 255 30.25 31.61 -5.19
CA ASN A 255 31.05 31.65 -3.97
C ASN A 255 32.07 32.78 -4.12
N ASN A 256 31.67 34.00 -3.74
CA ASN A 256 32.62 35.01 -3.34
C ASN A 256 32.78 34.91 -1.83
N ASP A 257 33.78 34.15 -1.39
CA ASP A 257 34.61 34.46 -0.24
C ASP A 257 35.52 33.25 0.05
N THR A 258 36.71 33.26 -0.53
CA THR A 258 37.98 33.25 0.24
C THR A 258 39.19 33.10 -0.69
N HIS A 259 40.23 33.84 -0.30
CA HIS A 259 41.57 33.94 -0.84
C HIS A 259 42.15 32.60 -1.33
N PHE A 260 42.72 32.58 -2.55
CA PHE A 260 43.80 31.70 -3.07
C PHE A 260 43.53 31.27 -4.52
N THR A 261 43.75 32.18 -5.47
CA THR A 261 44.01 31.84 -6.88
C THR A 261 45.03 32.79 -7.47
N LYS A 262 46.31 32.49 -7.29
CA LYS A 262 47.39 32.87 -8.19
C LYS A 262 48.46 31.82 -8.09
N GLU A 263 48.52 30.94 -9.09
CA GLU A 263 49.72 30.60 -9.86
C GLU A 263 49.54 29.26 -10.58
N MET A 264 50.11 29.18 -11.79
CA MET A 264 50.42 27.95 -12.55
C MET A 264 49.21 27.30 -13.27
N VAL A 265 49.17 27.10 -14.60
CA VAL A 265 50.24 26.92 -15.60
C VAL A 265 49.73 27.28 -17.01
N ASN A 266 50.49 28.13 -17.71
CA ASN A 266 50.58 28.20 -19.16
C ASN A 266 50.97 26.85 -19.78
N ILE A 267 50.20 26.33 -20.74
CA ILE A 267 50.75 25.39 -21.74
C ILE A 267 50.37 25.88 -23.15
N PRO A 268 51.35 26.11 -24.04
CA PRO A 268 51.10 26.53 -25.42
C PRO A 268 50.64 25.36 -26.31
N LYS A 269 49.79 25.66 -27.29
CA LYS A 269 49.41 24.74 -28.36
C LYS A 269 50.58 24.50 -29.34
N ILE A 270 50.88 23.23 -29.57
CA ILE A 270 51.65 22.64 -30.68
C ILE A 270 50.81 21.39 -31.03
N LEU A 271 50.35 21.07 -32.24
CA LEU A 271 50.51 21.50 -33.64
C LEU A 271 49.12 21.73 -34.26
#